data_AF-A0A352D5M1-F1
#
_entry.id   AF-A0A352D5M1-F1
#
_cell.length_a   1.000
_cell.length_b   1.000
_cell.length_c   1.000
_cell.angle_alpha   90.00
_cell.angle_beta   90.00
_cell.angle_gamma   90.00
#
_symmetry.space_group_name_H-M   'P 1'
#
loop_
_entity.id
_entity.type
_entity.pdbx_description
1 polymer ?
#
loop_
_entity_poly.entity_id
_entity_poly.type
_entity_poly.pdbx_seq_one_letter_code
_entity_poly.pdbx_strand_id
1 'polypeptide(L)' 'MMTADDLFKQKVQSYGFERKIYHATCTELMVFIHEGATPLYFNRDNGDGTYSHTVRFHGKHFTANTAQRLSAL' A
#
# COMPACT_ATOMS: atom_id res chain seq x y z
N MET A 1 2.27 10.44 -15.61
CA MET A 1 2.07 10.09 -14.18
C MET A 1 1.76 8.61 -14.15
N MET A 2 2.43 7.81 -13.31
CA MET A 2 2.20 6.36 -13.24
C MET A 2 0.89 6.10 -12.52
N THR A 3 0.00 5.29 -13.08
CA THR A 3 -1.33 4.98 -12.52
C THR A 3 -1.26 3.89 -11.45
N ALA A 4 -2.32 3.70 -10.68
CA ALA A 4 -2.42 2.57 -9.74
C ALA A 4 -2.34 1.22 -10.47
N ASP A 5 -2.87 1.11 -11.69
CA ASP A 5 -2.77 -0.11 -12.49
C ASP A 5 -1.33 -0.39 -12.97
N ASP A 6 -0.58 0.66 -13.33
CA ASP A 6 0.84 0.51 -13.68
C ASP A 6 1.66 0.07 -12.46
N LEU A 7 1.41 0.69 -11.30
CA LEU A 7 2.02 0.29 -10.02
C LEU A 7 1.65 -1.14 -9.64
N PHE A 8 0.37 -1.53 -9.79
CA PHE A 8 -0.09 -2.89 -9.52
C PHE A 8 0.69 -3.91 -10.34
N LYS A 9 0.79 -3.70 -11.67
CA LYS A 9 1.55 -4.59 -12.58
C LYS A 9 3.01 -4.65 -12.18
N GLN A 10 3.64 -3.51 -11.91
CA GLN A 10 5.05 -3.43 -11.50
C GLN A 10 5.30 -4.20 -10.19
N LYS A 11 4.46 -4.02 -9.18
CA LYS A 11 4.62 -4.71 -7.88
C LYS A 11 4.37 -6.20 -8.01
N VAL A 12 3.33 -6.62 -8.72
CA VAL A 12 3.06 -8.04 -8.95
C VAL A 12 4.22 -8.70 -9.71
N GLN A 13 4.76 -8.05 -10.73
CA GLN A 13 5.90 -8.56 -11.49
C GLN A 13 7.18 -8.65 -10.65
N SER A 14 7.44 -7.66 -9.79
CA SER A 14 8.65 -7.60 -8.95
C SER A 14 8.66 -8.65 -7.84
N TYR A 15 7.48 -9.02 -7.32
CA TYR A 15 7.33 -9.93 -6.18
C TYR A 15 6.87 -11.34 -6.56
N GLY A 16 6.47 -11.56 -7.82
CA GLY A 16 5.87 -12.79 -8.31
C GLY A 16 4.38 -12.95 -7.93
N PHE A 17 3.72 -13.91 -8.56
CA PHE A 17 2.28 -14.12 -8.43
C PHE A 17 1.84 -14.82 -7.13
N GLU A 18 2.75 -15.55 -6.48
CA GLU A 18 2.43 -16.42 -5.33
C GLU A 18 2.29 -15.66 -4.00
N ARG A 19 2.71 -14.39 -3.93
CA ARG A 19 2.65 -13.62 -2.69
C ARG A 19 1.24 -13.10 -2.39
N LYS A 20 0.88 -13.11 -1.11
CA LYS A 20 -0.35 -12.50 -0.60
C LYS A 20 -0.16 -11.03 -0.18
N ILE A 21 1.06 -10.68 0.22
CA ILE A 21 1.43 -9.34 0.69
C ILE A 21 2.52 -8.79 -0.24
N TYR A 22 2.29 -7.60 -0.74
CA TYR A 22 3.19 -6.85 -1.61
C TYR A 22 3.63 -5.58 -0.86
N HIS A 23 4.89 -5.19 -1.03
CA HIS A 23 5.40 -3.98 -0.39
C HIS A 23 5.29 -2.79 -1.35
N ALA A 24 4.73 -1.69 -0.84
CA ALA A 24 4.63 -0.42 -1.55
C ALA A 24 5.25 0.68 -0.67
N THR A 25 5.69 1.75 -1.31
CA THR A 25 6.00 3.00 -0.62
C THR A 25 4.70 3.71 -0.23
N CYS A 26 4.82 4.67 0.66
CA CYS A 26 3.65 5.40 1.18
C CYS A 26 3.00 6.27 0.09
N THR A 27 3.81 6.84 -0.80
CA THR A 27 3.33 7.57 -1.99
C THR A 27 2.55 6.65 -2.93
N GLU A 28 3.08 5.47 -3.23
CA GLU A 28 2.38 4.48 -4.05
C GLU A 28 1.07 4.01 -3.39
N LEU A 29 1.07 3.88 -2.07
CA LEU A 29 -0.12 3.53 -1.29
C LEU A 29 -1.21 4.62 -1.39
N MET A 30 -0.84 5.89 -1.41
CA MET A 30 -1.78 6.99 -1.67
C MET A 30 -2.34 6.97 -3.09
N VAL A 31 -1.53 6.65 -4.10
CA VAL A 31 -2.01 6.47 -5.48
C VAL A 31 -3.06 5.35 -5.54
N PHE A 32 -2.78 4.20 -4.92
CA PHE A 32 -3.75 3.12 -4.81
C PHE A 32 -5.07 3.58 -4.16
N ILE A 33 -5.01 4.32 -3.05
CA ILE A 33 -6.22 4.82 -2.36
C ILE A 33 -7.01 5.78 -3.25
N HIS A 34 -6.35 6.74 -3.88
CA HIS A 34 -7.00 7.73 -4.75
C HIS A 34 -7.68 7.10 -5.96
N GLU A 35 -7.17 5.96 -6.43
CA GLU A 35 -7.71 5.20 -7.55
C GLU A 35 -8.60 4.01 -7.12
N GLY A 36 -9.11 4.04 -5.88
CA GLY A 36 -10.20 3.15 -5.45
C GLY A 36 -9.76 1.86 -4.73
N ALA A 37 -8.50 1.75 -4.31
CA ALA A 37 -8.12 0.69 -3.38
C ALA A 37 -8.87 0.81 -2.05
N THR A 38 -9.22 -0.32 -1.45
CA THR A 38 -9.91 -0.36 -0.16
C THR A 38 -8.88 -0.33 0.99
N PRO A 39 -8.90 0.66 1.89
CA PRO A 39 -8.09 0.62 3.10
C PRO A 39 -8.54 -0.53 4.00
N LEU A 40 -7.59 -1.31 4.52
CA LEU A 40 -7.84 -2.39 5.48
C LEU A 40 -7.40 -1.98 6.90
N TYR A 41 -6.18 -1.46 7.00
CA TYR A 41 -5.63 -0.90 8.23
C TYR A 41 -4.90 0.38 7.88
N PHE A 42 -5.05 1.42 8.69
CA PHE A 42 -4.44 2.71 8.43
C PHE A 42 -3.95 3.32 9.72
N ASN A 43 -2.75 3.92 9.70
CA ASN A 43 -2.12 4.51 10.89
C ASN A 43 -2.03 3.55 12.10
N ARG A 44 -1.82 2.26 11.87
CA ARG A 44 -1.63 1.32 12.98
C ARG A 44 -0.26 1.56 13.60
N ASP A 45 -0.24 2.03 14.85
CA ASP A 45 0.98 2.23 15.61
C ASP A 45 1.71 0.89 15.83
N ASN A 46 3.00 0.85 15.53
CA ASN A 46 3.87 -0.32 15.70
C ASN A 46 4.62 -0.32 17.05
N GLY A 47 4.56 0.76 17.83
CA GLY A 47 5.27 0.90 19.11
C GLY A 47 6.77 1.16 18.98
N ASP A 48 7.27 1.35 17.75
CA ASP A 48 8.68 1.61 17.42
C ASP A 48 8.89 3.00 16.78
N GLY A 49 7.89 3.88 16.89
CA GLY A 49 7.90 5.18 16.23
C GLY A 49 7.47 5.14 14.76
N THR A 50 7.01 4.00 14.25
CA THR A 50 6.42 3.86 12.90
C THR A 50 4.94 3.47 12.92
N TYR A 51 4.28 3.68 11.79
CA TYR A 51 2.87 3.37 11.56
C TYR A 51 2.70 2.49 10.33
N SER A 52 1.99 1.37 10.47
CA SER A 52 1.66 0.44 9.38
C SER A 52 0.36 0.84 8.65
N HIS A 53 0.35 0.68 7.33
CA HIS A 53 -0.80 0.91 6.45
C HIS A 53 -0.96 -0.26 5.48
N THR A 54 -2.17 -0.74 5.30
CA THR A 54 -2.49 -1.80 4.35
C THR A 54 -3.73 -1.44 3.54
N VAL A 55 -3.63 -1.56 2.22
CA VAL A 55 -4.75 -1.41 1.28
C VAL A 55 -4.92 -2.66 0.45
N ARG A 56 -6.14 -2.89 -0.06
CA ARG A 56 -6.45 -3.95 -1.01
C ARG A 56 -6.80 -3.36 -2.37
N PHE A 57 -6.07 -3.77 -3.39
CA PHE A 57 -6.28 -3.39 -4.79
C PHE A 57 -6.21 -4.64 -5.67
N HIS A 58 -7.20 -4.85 -6.54
CA HIS A 58 -7.35 -6.08 -7.37
C HIS A 58 -7.18 -7.39 -6.59
N GLY A 59 -7.69 -7.44 -5.35
CA GLY A 59 -7.59 -8.62 -4.48
C GLY A 59 -6.20 -8.88 -3.88
N LYS A 60 -5.21 -8.01 -4.11
CA LYS A 60 -3.87 -8.09 -3.52
C LYS A 60 -3.71 -7.07 -2.39
N HIS A 61 -2.93 -7.41 -1.37
CA HIS A 61 -2.64 -6.52 -0.25
C HIS A 61 -1.31 -5.79 -0.45
N PHE A 62 -1.34 -4.46 -0.28
CA PHE A 62 -0.15 -3.60 -0.31
C PHE A 62 0.07 -3.03 1.07
N THR A 63 1.26 -3.24 1.63
CA THR A 63 1.61 -2.77 2.98
C THR A 63 2.84 -1.86 2.96
N ALA A 64 2.78 -0.76 3.71
CA ALA A 64 3.85 0.20 3.88
C ALA A 64 3.92 0.69 5.34
N ASN A 65 5.10 1.13 5.79
CA ASN A 65 5.30 1.76 7.08
C ASN A 65 5.78 3.21 6.92
N THR A 66 5.35 4.11 7.80
CA THR A 66 5.80 5.51 7.86
C THR A 66 6.32 5.91 9.23
N ALA A 67 7.26 6.85 9.29
CA ALA A 67 7.72 7.47 10.55
C ALA A 67 6.71 8.47 11.16
N GLN A 68 5.67 8.82 10.41
CA GLN A 68 4.61 9.72 10.85
C GLN A 68 3.26 9.18 10.38
N ARG A 69 2.17 9.57 11.03
CA ARG A 69 0.83 9.20 10.56
C ARG A 69 0.61 9.72 9.15
N LEU A 70 0.08 8.87 8.28
CA LEU A 70 -0.47 9.32 7.01
C LEU A 70 -1.81 9.98 7.33
N SER A 71 -1.92 11.27 7.03
CA SER A 71 -3.23 11.90 6.89
C SER A 71 -3.85 11.35 5.60
N ALA A 72 -4.48 10.18 5.66
CA ALA A 72 -5.30 9.72 4.54
C ALA A 72 -6.78 9.77 4.92
N LEU A 73 -7.52 10.36 3.97
CA LEU A 73 -8.95 10.66 3.93
C LEU A 73 -9.33 11.94 4.70
#